data_AF-A0A9Y1FQP2-F1
#
_entry.id   AF-A0A9Y1FQP2-F1
#
_cell.length_a   1.000
_cell.length_b   1.000
_cell.length_c   1.000
_cell.angle_alpha   90.00
_cell.angle_beta   90.00
_cell.angle_gamma   90.00
#
_symmetry.space_group_name_H-M   'P 1'
#
loop_
_entity.id
_entity.type
_entity.pdbx_description
1 polymer ?
#
loop_
_entity_poly.entity_id
_entity_poly.type
_entity_poly.pdbx_seq_one_letter_code
_entity_poly.pdbx_strand_id
1 'polypeptide(L)'
;MKVHFPEIKLIFLMRHPGAVIVSRIKQNWVTDLSTFLSQPLLMDDYLNEFKRDIEKADTQFEKSLFLWCIENYVPLKQLSDNDFHLIFYEHLVLYPEEELEKLFSFIGRDYDKSICKIMKKPSPEVRKDSALLTGDSLIDKWKRDLTKVEKEKIADILSLFELDKIYSTDSSPIQTNF
;
A
#
# COMPACT_ATOMS: atom_id res chain seq x y z
N MET A 1 11.87 5.74 15.36
CA MET A 1 12.07 6.98 14.57
C MET A 1 11.62 8.22 15.35
N LYS A 2 10.37 8.34 15.78
CA LYS A 2 9.85 9.49 16.55
C LYS A 2 10.62 9.82 17.84
N VAL A 3 11.16 8.80 18.51
CA VAL A 3 12.00 8.99 19.71
C VAL A 3 13.30 9.74 19.41
N HIS A 4 13.91 9.49 18.24
CA HIS A 4 15.19 10.07 17.86
C HIS A 4 15.06 11.31 16.95
N PHE A 5 13.95 11.41 16.22
CA PHE A 5 13.66 12.48 15.24
C PHE A 5 12.19 12.93 15.33
N PRO A 6 11.79 13.57 16.45
CA PRO A 6 10.40 13.97 16.69
C PRO A 6 9.88 15.01 15.69
N GLU A 7 10.77 15.79 15.08
CA GLU A 7 10.46 16.82 14.07
C GLU A 7 10.09 16.24 12.71
N ILE A 8 10.44 14.98 12.43
CA ILE A 8 10.15 14.35 11.15
C ILE A 8 8.65 14.02 11.07
N LYS A 9 8.01 14.61 10.05
CA LYS A 9 6.65 14.30 9.64
C LYS A 9 6.66 13.04 8.77
N LEU A 10 5.87 12.04 9.15
CA LEU A 10 5.74 10.79 8.43
C LEU A 10 4.54 10.87 7.49
N ILE A 11 4.76 10.56 6.22
CA ILE A 11 3.68 10.41 5.25
C ILE A 11 3.63 8.93 4.91
N PHE A 12 2.52 8.28 5.22
CA PHE A 12 2.35 6.87 4.95
C PHE A 12 1.50 6.70 3.70
N LEU A 13 2.11 6.29 2.59
CA LEU A 13 1.39 6.05 1.35
C LEU A 13 0.99 4.58 1.26
N MET A 14 -0.32 4.33 1.24
CA MET A 14 -0.86 2.99 1.04
C MET A 14 -1.46 2.87 -0.36
N ARG A 15 -1.32 1.70 -0.97
CA ARG A 15 -1.87 1.38 -2.29
C ARG A 15 -2.45 -0.01 -2.26
N HIS A 16 -3.54 -0.22 -3.00
CA HIS A 16 -4.25 -1.48 -3.07
C HIS A 16 -3.27 -2.66 -3.32
N PRO A 17 -3.33 -3.75 -2.52
CA PRO A 17 -2.39 -4.86 -2.58
C PRO A 17 -2.33 -5.50 -3.98
N GLY A 18 -3.49 -5.73 -4.60
CA GLY A 18 -3.56 -6.26 -5.97
C GLY A 18 -2.78 -5.42 -6.99
N ALA A 19 -2.80 -4.09 -6.87
CA ALA A 19 -2.05 -3.20 -7.76
C ALA A 19 -0.52 -3.30 -7.50
N VAL A 20 -0.12 -3.39 -6.24
CA VAL A 20 1.29 -3.54 -5.85
C VAL A 20 1.83 -4.88 -6.33
N ILE A 21 1.13 -5.99 -6.05
CA ILE A 21 1.56 -7.34 -6.41
C ILE A 21 1.68 -7.50 -7.92
N VAL A 22 0.68 -7.05 -8.70
CA VAL A 22 0.76 -7.06 -10.16
C VAL A 22 1.97 -6.28 -10.67
N SER A 23 2.28 -5.13 -10.07
CA SER A 23 3.47 -4.36 -10.41
C SER A 23 4.77 -5.12 -10.10
N ARG A 24 4.86 -5.77 -8.94
CA ARG A 24 6.02 -6.58 -8.53
C ARG A 24 6.25 -7.76 -9.48
N ILE A 25 5.18 -8.49 -9.81
CA ILE A 25 5.22 -9.63 -10.74
C ILE A 25 5.67 -9.18 -12.13
N LYS A 26 5.13 -8.07 -12.66
CA LYS A 26 5.52 -7.53 -13.98
C LYS A 26 6.98 -7.08 -14.05
N GLN A 27 7.60 -6.79 -12.90
CA GLN A 27 9.02 -6.45 -12.79
C GLN A 27 9.90 -7.66 -12.45
N ASN A 28 9.33 -8.88 -12.40
CA ASN A 28 10.00 -10.11 -11.98
C ASN A 28 10.69 -9.97 -10.61
N TRP A 29 10.07 -9.22 -9.69
CA TRP A 29 10.61 -9.03 -8.36
C TRP A 29 10.38 -10.30 -7.53
N VAL A 30 11.47 -10.89 -7.04
CA VAL A 30 11.44 -12.06 -6.16
C VAL A 30 11.27 -11.59 -4.73
N THR A 31 10.23 -12.10 -4.06
CA THR A 31 9.96 -11.80 -2.65
C THR A 31 10.48 -12.94 -1.76
N ASP A 32 11.22 -12.56 -0.72
CA ASP A 32 11.66 -13.43 0.35
C ASP A 32 11.17 -12.91 1.70
N LEU A 33 10.48 -13.79 2.45
CA LEU A 33 9.91 -13.50 3.76
C LEU A 33 10.83 -13.93 4.92
N SER A 34 11.91 -14.67 4.63
CA SER A 34 12.83 -15.20 5.63
C SER A 34 13.47 -14.10 6.49
N THR A 35 13.66 -12.91 5.91
CA THR A 35 14.22 -11.75 6.61
C THR A 35 13.30 -11.27 7.73
N PHE A 36 11.97 -11.39 7.60
CA PHE A 36 11.03 -11.02 8.65
C PHE A 36 10.93 -12.14 9.70
N LEU A 37 10.85 -13.40 9.26
CA LEU A 37 10.78 -14.57 10.13
C LEU A 37 12.02 -14.76 11.02
N SER A 38 13.16 -14.20 10.62
CA SER A 38 14.42 -14.27 11.37
C SER A 38 14.61 -13.14 12.38
N GLN A 39 13.64 -12.24 12.56
CA GLN A 39 13.71 -11.13 13.51
C GLN A 39 12.87 -11.43 14.77
N PRO A 40 13.47 -11.85 15.90
CA PRO A 40 12.70 -12.33 17.06
C PRO A 40 11.75 -11.28 17.62
N LEU A 41 12.21 -10.02 17.78
CA LEU A 41 11.36 -8.95 18.31
C LEU A 41 10.16 -8.65 17.40
N LEU A 42 10.36 -8.60 16.08
CA LEU A 42 9.26 -8.39 15.14
C LEU A 42 8.24 -9.53 15.21
N MET A 43 8.72 -10.77 15.33
CA MET A 43 7.87 -11.95 15.47
C MET A 43 7.09 -11.92 16.78
N ASP A 44 7.76 -11.67 17.90
CA ASP A 44 7.17 -11.66 19.23
C ASP A 44 6.14 -10.53 19.39
N ASP A 45 6.43 -9.35 18.86
CA ASP A 45 5.57 -8.19 19.02
C ASP A 45 4.38 -8.19 18.04
N TYR A 46 4.53 -8.74 16.82
CA TYR A 46 3.54 -8.54 15.74
C TYR A 46 3.19 -9.75 14.87
N LEU A 47 4.11 -10.68 14.61
CA LEU A 47 3.95 -11.64 13.50
C LEU A 47 3.79 -13.11 13.93
N ASN A 48 3.97 -13.45 15.21
CA ASN A 48 3.92 -14.83 15.69
C ASN A 48 2.58 -15.52 15.42
N GLU A 49 1.47 -14.78 15.52
CA GLU A 49 0.14 -15.30 15.22
C GLU A 49 -0.03 -15.71 13.74
N PHE A 50 0.69 -15.06 12.82
CA PHE A 50 0.63 -15.32 11.38
C PHE A 50 1.75 -16.25 10.87
N LYS A 51 2.69 -16.62 11.73
CA LYS A 51 3.93 -17.33 11.35
C LYS A 51 3.65 -18.55 10.46
N ARG A 52 2.67 -19.38 10.85
CA ARG A 52 2.33 -20.61 10.13
C ARG A 52 1.84 -20.32 8.71
N ASP A 53 1.09 -19.25 8.51
CA ASP A 53 0.52 -18.88 7.21
C ASP A 53 1.58 -18.22 6.32
N ILE A 54 2.45 -17.39 6.91
CA ILE A 54 3.63 -16.81 6.25
C ILE A 54 4.58 -17.92 5.75
N GLU A 55 4.87 -18.92 6.58
CA GLU A 55 5.76 -20.05 6.23
C GLU A 55 5.18 -20.96 5.13
N LYS A 56 3.85 -21.04 5.00
CA LYS A 56 3.17 -21.82 3.96
C LYS A 56 3.03 -21.09 2.62
N ALA A 57 3.44 -19.83 2.53
CA ALA A 57 3.35 -19.07 1.29
C ALA A 57 4.31 -19.67 0.24
N ASP A 58 3.76 -20.38 -0.74
CA ASP A 58 4.55 -21.13 -1.71
C ASP A 58 4.79 -20.35 -2.99
N THR A 59 3.82 -19.55 -3.41
CA THR A 59 3.87 -18.80 -4.66
C THR A 59 4.48 -17.42 -4.48
N GLN A 60 5.10 -16.86 -5.54
CA GLN A 60 5.58 -15.47 -5.51
C GLN A 60 4.44 -14.46 -5.29
N PHE A 61 3.23 -14.80 -5.75
CA PHE A 61 2.03 -14.04 -5.48
C PHE A 61 1.72 -13.97 -3.98
N GLU A 62 1.60 -15.12 -3.31
CA GLU A 62 1.33 -15.18 -1.87
C GLU A 62 2.44 -14.51 -1.07
N LYS A 63 3.71 -14.77 -1.42
CA LYS A 63 4.84 -14.14 -0.74
C LYS A 63 4.80 -12.62 -0.86
N SER A 64 4.48 -12.10 -2.04
CA SER A 64 4.33 -10.65 -2.27
C SER A 64 3.15 -10.05 -1.49
N LEU A 65 2.07 -10.82 -1.33
CA LEU A 65 0.88 -10.41 -0.58
C LEU A 65 1.13 -10.40 0.93
N PHE A 66 1.79 -11.42 1.48
CA PHE A 66 2.23 -11.41 2.88
C PHE A 66 3.24 -10.29 3.14
N LEU A 67 4.18 -10.05 2.23
CA LEU A 67 5.09 -8.91 2.34
C LEU A 67 4.31 -7.59 2.42
N TRP A 68 3.35 -7.39 1.52
CA TRP A 68 2.49 -6.19 1.55
C TRP A 68 1.73 -6.09 2.88
N CYS A 69 1.19 -7.19 3.41
CA CYS A 69 0.50 -7.18 4.70
C CYS A 69 1.44 -6.79 5.83
N ILE A 70 2.64 -7.37 5.91
CA ILE A 70 3.64 -7.05 6.93
C ILE A 70 4.05 -5.57 6.85
N GLU A 71 4.33 -5.08 5.64
CA GLU A 71 4.74 -3.69 5.39
C GLU A 71 3.66 -2.66 5.75
N ASN A 72 2.39 -3.06 5.86
CA ASN A 72 1.30 -2.17 6.22
C ASN A 72 0.78 -2.38 7.64
N TYR A 73 0.61 -3.64 8.05
CA TYR A 73 0.13 -4.01 9.39
C TYR A 73 1.08 -3.51 10.48
N VAL A 74 2.38 -3.78 10.35
CA VAL A 74 3.34 -3.49 11.42
C VAL A 74 3.46 -1.98 11.67
N PRO A 75 3.63 -1.10 10.64
CA PRO A 75 3.60 0.34 10.88
C PRO A 75 2.29 0.84 11.46
N LEU A 76 1.13 0.33 11.00
CA LEU A 76 -0.18 0.72 11.55
C LEU A 76 -0.35 0.34 13.03
N LYS A 77 0.27 -0.76 13.48
CA LYS A 77 0.28 -1.14 14.90
C LYS A 77 1.29 -0.37 15.73
N GLN A 78 2.37 0.11 15.12
CA GLN A 78 3.46 0.83 15.79
C GLN A 78 3.22 2.33 15.94
N LEU A 79 2.56 2.94 14.97
CA LEU A 79 2.35 4.37 14.91
C LEU A 79 1.00 4.73 15.52
N SER A 80 0.97 5.80 16.30
CA SER A 80 -0.29 6.42 16.76
C SER A 80 -0.86 7.35 15.69
N ASP A 81 -2.15 7.67 15.77
CA ASP A 81 -2.88 8.50 14.77
C ASP A 81 -2.23 9.88 14.53
N ASN A 82 -1.49 10.40 15.50
CA ASN A 82 -0.80 11.69 15.39
C ASN A 82 0.65 11.59 14.87
N ASP A 83 1.17 10.37 14.64
CA ASP A 83 2.56 10.17 14.23
C ASP A 83 2.77 10.36 12.73
N PHE A 84 1.73 10.12 11.92
CA PHE A 84 1.81 10.08 10.47
C PHE A 84 0.55 10.62 9.79
N HIS A 85 0.67 10.94 8.52
CA HIS A 85 -0.43 11.26 7.63
C HIS A 85 -0.60 10.14 6.61
N LEU A 86 -1.70 9.40 6.72
CA LEU A 86 -2.06 8.35 5.78
C LEU A 86 -2.58 8.97 4.48
N ILE A 87 -2.05 8.52 3.35
CA ILE A 87 -2.56 8.85 2.02
C ILE A 87 -2.80 7.55 1.28
N PHE A 88 -3.97 7.43 0.63
CA PHE A 88 -4.24 6.34 -0.30
C PHE A 88 -3.86 6.76 -1.72
N TYR A 89 -3.08 5.93 -2.40
CA TYR A 89 -2.70 6.16 -3.79
C TYR A 89 -3.93 6.39 -4.68
N GLU A 90 -5.01 5.65 -4.44
CA GLU A 90 -6.23 5.75 -5.24
C GLU A 90 -6.91 7.11 -5.07
N HIS A 91 -6.96 7.64 -3.85
CA HIS A 91 -7.46 9.01 -3.61
C HIS A 91 -6.51 10.06 -4.20
N LEU A 92 -5.20 9.89 -4.07
CA LEU A 92 -4.24 10.82 -4.66
C LEU A 92 -4.37 10.91 -6.18
N VAL A 93 -4.77 9.81 -6.84
CA VAL A 93 -5.02 9.77 -8.28
C VAL A 93 -6.38 10.36 -8.66
N LEU A 94 -7.44 10.04 -7.91
CA LEU A 94 -8.82 10.47 -8.23
C LEU A 94 -9.12 11.90 -7.78
N TYR A 95 -8.55 12.32 -6.64
CA TYR A 95 -8.79 13.58 -5.94
C TYR A 95 -7.47 14.27 -5.55
N PRO A 96 -6.54 14.51 -6.51
CA PRO A 96 -5.20 15.01 -6.21
C PRO A 96 -5.19 16.36 -5.49
N GLU A 97 -6.10 17.27 -5.85
CA GLU A 97 -6.15 18.61 -5.21
C GLU A 97 -6.50 18.52 -3.72
N GLU A 98 -7.48 17.68 -3.37
CA GLU A 98 -7.92 17.49 -1.98
C GLU A 98 -6.84 16.80 -1.14
N GLU A 99 -6.26 15.72 -1.65
CA GLU A 99 -5.22 14.97 -0.93
C GLU A 99 -3.93 15.77 -0.76
N LEU A 100 -3.55 16.58 -1.76
CA LEU A 100 -2.41 17.48 -1.64
C LEU A 100 -2.66 18.61 -0.64
N GLU A 101 -3.85 19.19 -0.61
CA GLU A 101 -4.18 20.22 0.39
C GLU A 101 -4.06 19.68 1.81
N LYS A 102 -4.61 18.48 2.08
CA LYS A 102 -4.46 17.79 3.38
C LYS A 102 -2.99 17.52 3.73
N LEU A 103 -2.21 17.02 2.77
CA LEU A 103 -0.80 16.75 2.96
C LEU A 103 0.00 18.02 3.30
N PHE A 104 -0.22 19.11 2.55
CA PHE A 104 0.46 20.38 2.76
C PHE A 104 0.11 20.98 4.13
N SER A 105 -1.15 20.88 4.54
CA SER A 105 -1.59 21.23 5.89
C SER A 105 -0.85 20.43 6.96
N PHE A 106 -0.74 19.11 6.80
CA PHE A 106 -0.03 18.23 7.75
C PHE A 106 1.46 18.57 7.92
N ILE A 107 2.15 18.90 6.82
CA ILE A 107 3.57 19.28 6.85
C ILE A 107 3.79 20.76 7.21
N GLY A 108 2.73 21.53 7.44
CA GLY A 108 2.79 22.94 7.81
C GLY A 108 3.34 23.84 6.71
N ARG A 109 2.97 23.58 5.44
CA ARG A 109 3.37 24.39 4.28
C ARG A 109 2.17 24.87 3.49
N ASP A 110 2.32 26.02 2.85
CA ASP A 110 1.30 26.55 1.95
C ASP A 110 1.20 25.68 0.69
N TYR A 111 -0.03 25.32 0.34
CA TYR A 111 -0.31 24.57 -0.88
C TYR A 111 -0.33 25.49 -2.10
N ASP A 112 0.60 25.28 -3.03
CA ASP A 112 0.59 25.93 -4.34
C ASP A 112 -0.09 25.03 -5.39
N LYS A 113 -1.21 25.50 -5.93
CA LYS A 113 -1.97 24.83 -7.01
C LYS A 113 -1.14 24.58 -8.27
N SER A 114 0.00 25.26 -8.46
CA SER A 114 0.92 25.00 -9.56
C SER A 114 1.47 23.57 -9.54
N ILE A 115 1.52 22.92 -8.38
CA ILE A 115 1.99 21.53 -8.19
C ILE A 115 1.12 20.53 -8.95
N CYS A 116 -0.19 20.77 -9.08
CA CYS A 116 -1.09 19.92 -9.87
C CYS A 116 -0.67 19.81 -11.34
N LYS A 117 0.05 20.79 -11.87
CA LYS A 117 0.58 20.73 -13.25
C LYS A 117 1.69 19.68 -13.39
N ILE A 118 2.44 19.41 -12.32
CA ILE A 118 3.52 18.42 -12.27
C ILE A 118 2.93 17.00 -12.15
N MET A 119 1.86 16.82 -11.37
CA MET A 119 1.19 15.52 -11.17
C MET A 119 0.65 14.87 -12.45
N LYS A 120 0.38 15.66 -13.50
CA LYS A 120 -0.03 15.14 -14.81
C LYS A 120 1.10 14.42 -15.56
N LYS A 121 2.34 14.48 -15.06
CA LYS A 121 3.49 13.80 -15.64
C LYS A 121 3.69 12.44 -14.95
N PRO A 122 3.51 11.31 -15.66
CA PRO A 122 3.82 10.00 -15.11
C PRO A 122 5.29 9.92 -14.66
N SER A 123 5.58 9.13 -13.62
CA SER A 123 6.96 8.95 -13.19
C SER A 123 7.78 8.20 -14.27
N PRO A 124 9.11 8.36 -14.31
CA PRO A 124 9.99 7.66 -15.25
C PRO A 124 9.86 6.13 -15.20
N GLU A 125 9.49 5.58 -14.04
CA GLU A 125 9.27 4.16 -13.79
C GLU A 125 7.93 3.66 -14.37
N VAL A 126 7.02 4.56 -14.75
CA VAL A 126 5.79 4.23 -15.46
C VAL A 126 6.11 3.97 -16.93
N ARG A 127 6.17 2.68 -17.31
CA ARG A 127 6.17 2.29 -18.74
C ARG A 127 4.96 2.93 -19.42
N LYS A 128 5.16 3.41 -20.67
CA LYS A 128 4.23 4.20 -21.52
C LYS A 128 2.83 3.61 -21.81
N ASP A 129 2.41 2.59 -21.08
CA ASP A 129 1.10 1.95 -21.19
C ASP A 129 0.20 2.40 -20.03
N SER A 130 -0.20 3.68 -20.02
CA SER A 130 -1.42 4.18 -20.66
C SER A 130 -2.72 3.73 -19.95
N ALA A 131 -3.16 4.54 -19.00
CA ALA A 131 -4.59 4.63 -18.68
C ALA A 131 -5.25 5.83 -19.41
N LEU A 132 -4.44 6.74 -19.95
CA LEU A 132 -4.94 7.86 -20.75
C LEU A 132 -5.44 7.45 -22.15
N LEU A 133 -5.20 6.20 -22.58
CA LEU A 133 -5.55 5.72 -23.93
C LEU A 133 -6.64 4.61 -23.95
N THR A 134 -6.96 3.97 -22.81
CA THR A 134 -7.85 2.79 -22.79
C THR A 134 -9.24 3.04 -22.20
N GLY A 135 -9.49 4.22 -21.61
CA GLY A 135 -10.77 4.50 -20.93
C GLY A 135 -10.97 3.73 -19.63
N ASP A 136 -9.94 3.02 -19.17
CA ASP A 136 -9.97 2.32 -17.88
C ASP A 136 -9.73 3.29 -16.72
N SER A 137 -10.43 3.05 -15.62
CA SER A 137 -10.09 3.64 -14.33
C SER A 137 -8.64 3.25 -13.96
N LEU A 138 -7.80 4.26 -13.74
CA LEU A 138 -6.37 4.14 -13.39
C LEU A 138 -6.11 3.17 -12.23
N ILE A 139 -7.08 3.06 -11.33
CA ILE A 139 -7.00 2.25 -10.12
C ILE A 139 -7.51 0.81 -10.32
N ASP A 140 -8.23 0.51 -11.41
CA ASP A 140 -8.82 -0.81 -11.67
C ASP A 140 -7.95 -1.70 -12.57
N LYS A 141 -6.87 -1.18 -13.16
CA LYS A 141 -6.06 -1.90 -14.16
C LYS A 141 -5.60 -3.29 -13.69
N TRP A 142 -5.21 -3.40 -12.42
CA TRP A 142 -4.70 -4.63 -11.82
C TRP A 142 -5.76 -5.74 -11.76
N LYS A 143 -7.06 -5.41 -11.74
CA LYS A 143 -8.13 -6.40 -11.63
C LYS A 143 -8.16 -7.35 -12.83
N ARG A 144 -7.68 -6.94 -14.01
CA ARG A 144 -7.62 -7.80 -15.20
C ARG A 144 -6.41 -8.72 -15.23
N ASP A 145 -5.36 -8.33 -14.51
CA ASP A 145 -4.11 -9.08 -14.44
C ASP A 145 -4.17 -10.21 -13.39
N LEU A 146 -5.24 -10.27 -12.57
CA LEU A 146 -5.44 -11.28 -11.55
C LEU A 146 -6.62 -12.19 -11.84
N THR A 147 -6.42 -13.48 -11.62
CA THR A 147 -7.45 -14.52 -11.67
C THR A 147 -8.46 -14.37 -10.52
N LYS A 148 -9.60 -15.07 -10.63
CA LYS A 148 -10.59 -15.12 -9.54
C LYS A 148 -10.00 -15.67 -8.25
N VAL A 149 -9.22 -16.74 -8.34
CA VAL A 149 -8.56 -17.39 -7.18
C VAL A 149 -7.58 -16.45 -6.50
N GLU A 150 -6.80 -15.68 -7.26
CA GLU A 150 -5.87 -14.69 -6.69
C GLU A 150 -6.60 -13.55 -5.96
N LYS A 151 -7.75 -13.11 -6.47
CA LYS A 151 -8.58 -12.09 -5.80
C LYS A 151 -9.19 -12.62 -4.51
N GLU A 152 -9.64 -13.87 -4.50
CA GLU A 152 -10.12 -14.55 -3.28
C GLU A 152 -8.98 -14.66 -2.25
N LYS A 153 -7.77 -15.06 -2.66
CA LYS A 153 -6.59 -15.09 -1.79
C LYS A 153 -6.23 -13.72 -1.21
N ILE A 154 -6.40 -12.63 -1.97
CA ILE A 154 -6.24 -11.27 -1.44
C ILE A 154 -7.20 -11.05 -0.28
N ALA A 155 -8.50 -11.30 -0.48
CA ALA A 155 -9.49 -11.12 0.58
C ALA A 155 -9.17 -11.98 1.82
N ASP A 156 -8.84 -13.26 1.61
CA ASP A 156 -8.55 -14.20 2.70
C ASP A 156 -7.34 -13.75 3.54
N ILE A 157 -6.22 -13.40 2.88
CA ILE A 157 -5.00 -13.01 3.58
C ILE A 157 -5.14 -11.63 4.23
N LEU A 158 -5.83 -10.67 3.60
CA LEU A 158 -6.09 -9.38 4.22
C LEU A 158 -6.88 -9.52 5.53
N SER A 159 -7.85 -10.44 5.56
CA SER A 159 -8.66 -10.71 6.74
C SER A 159 -7.83 -11.25 7.91
N LEU A 160 -6.76 -12.02 7.64
CA LEU A 160 -5.82 -12.45 8.69
C LEU A 160 -5.23 -11.26 9.45
N PHE A 161 -4.90 -10.18 8.74
CA PHE A 161 -4.27 -8.97 9.32
C PHE A 161 -5.28 -7.87 9.69
N GLU A 162 -6.59 -8.14 9.57
CA GLU A 162 -7.67 -7.14 9.67
C GLU A 162 -7.54 -5.95 8.68
N LEU A 163 -6.75 -6.12 7.62
CA LEU A 163 -6.55 -5.11 6.57
C LEU A 163 -7.70 -5.11 5.54
N ASP A 164 -8.62 -6.08 5.64
CA ASP A 164 -9.87 -6.15 4.89
C ASP A 164 -10.85 -5.01 5.26
N LYS A 165 -10.63 -4.35 6.40
CA LYS A 165 -11.28 -3.09 6.79
C LYS A 165 -10.81 -1.88 5.95
N ILE A 166 -9.63 -1.98 5.32
CA ILE A 166 -9.03 -0.92 4.50
C ILE A 166 -9.25 -1.19 3.02
N TYR A 167 -8.92 -2.40 2.57
CA TYR A 167 -9.03 -2.79 1.16
C TYR A 167 -9.78 -4.10 1.04
N SER A 168 -10.62 -4.21 0.02
CA SER A 168 -11.33 -5.44 -0.31
C SER A 168 -10.96 -5.91 -1.73
N THR A 169 -11.88 -6.55 -2.43
CA THR A 169 -11.75 -6.80 -3.87
C THR A 169 -12.02 -5.56 -4.72
N ASP A 170 -12.53 -4.48 -4.12
CA ASP A 170 -12.73 -3.19 -4.78
C ASP A 170 -11.45 -2.36 -4.80
N SER A 171 -11.29 -1.55 -5.85
CA SER A 171 -10.04 -0.81 -6.05
C SER A 171 -9.90 0.38 -5.10
N SER A 172 -11.01 0.96 -4.66
CA SER A 172 -10.98 2.09 -3.71
C SER A 172 -10.88 1.57 -2.29
N PRO A 173 -10.18 2.27 -1.38
CA PRO A 173 -10.17 1.92 0.03
C PRO A 173 -11.58 2.05 0.64
N ILE A 174 -11.91 1.18 1.59
CA ILE A 174 -13.19 1.17 2.33
C ILE A 174 -13.20 2.26 3.41
N GLN A 175 -12.10 2.37 4.15
CA GLN A 175 -11.96 3.32 5.25
C GLN A 175 -11.12 4.52 4.82
N THR A 176 -11.56 5.71 5.18
CA THR A 176 -10.90 6.97 4.78
C THR A 176 -10.07 7.62 5.88
N ASN A 177 -10.24 7.21 7.15
CA ASN A 177 -9.52 7.76 8.31
C ASN A 177 -9.16 6.66 9.31
N PHE A 178 -7.97 6.76 9.91
CA PHE A 178 -7.54 6.01 11.11
C PHE A 178 -7.63 6.92 12.33
#